data_AF-A0A536G4U1-F1
#
_entry.id   AF-A0A536G4U1-F1
#
_cell.length_a   1.000
_cell.length_b   1.000
_cell.length_c   1.000
_cell.angle_alpha   90.00
_cell.angle_beta   90.00
_cell.angle_gamma   90.00
#
_symmetry.space_group_name_H-M   'P 1'
#
loop_
_entity.id
_entity.type
_entity.pdbx_description
1 polymer ?
#
loop_
_entity_poly.entity_id
_entity_poly.type
_entity_poly.pdbx_seq_one_letter_code
_entity_poly.pdbx_strand_id
1 'polypeptide(L)'
;MPKLRMPNLRMPSRRAFAGSTILGVGALAVAIVAGVFDGAAGGLGVPVEMWHALRQGLGGVVILVALGGLFAWGFGEAYLAALWVTAPRVPGFVAVGWLLAYLAPPAAGLPPTASLAVGLWFALLIWIATTVPFRRLALVATAQAQTYGELVVRYNQLRSRCEACSDVLTRSTAPPVAAVVGREESIRQLAIVQRMLELPEDGLPKAIVPDDTPGALAWATGVGYVSVWEALNRADEALIDVESPPAAIGEALHDMLRLSGSTIKSADHLQDALRAAVRHFDPEADRLYFYPQRRRRDDQAPATDPSVTGGGSTTTPSSERTPAPTGTLPRTTPPDSDAVAKSVIREVRHAISQYRDGRRAAILRARGRLLRTILVTGIAADVLLGLVILEQVAQPVLATAAAFFLVGGVVGLFNRLRLEADSGVSTTQDYGLFDARLLHTLLISGLAGVGGVYLLSAAPGAGAVLGSQAPTVSLPPLSEVFNPATNRLGLLVAAVFGLTPDLIIGKLRQQTDALKQDLSSSEAASQAPRKGSDGST
;
A
#
# COMPACT_ATOMS: atom_id res chain seq x y z
N MET A 1 -21.12 39.87 -23.93
CA MET A 1 -19.94 40.67 -23.51
C MET A 1 -18.77 40.35 -24.44
N PRO A 2 -18.06 41.35 -25.00
CA PRO A 2 -16.98 41.12 -25.95
C PRO A 2 -15.69 40.72 -25.21
N LYS A 3 -14.99 39.70 -25.72
CA LYS A 3 -13.71 39.23 -25.18
C LYS A 3 -12.58 40.21 -25.53
N LEU A 4 -12.06 40.92 -24.53
CA LEU A 4 -10.81 41.65 -24.61
C LEU A 4 -9.64 40.67 -24.81
N ARG A 5 -8.98 40.78 -25.96
CA ARG A 5 -7.83 39.97 -26.36
C ARG A 5 -6.57 40.57 -25.71
N MET A 6 -6.11 39.99 -24.61
CA MET A 6 -4.81 40.35 -24.03
C MET A 6 -3.66 39.76 -24.86
N PRO A 7 -2.52 40.46 -24.99
CA PRO A 7 -1.35 39.98 -25.72
C PRO A 7 -0.69 38.82 -24.97
N ASN A 8 -0.48 37.72 -25.69
CA ASN A 8 0.21 36.52 -25.19
C ASN A 8 1.67 36.84 -24.87
N LEU A 9 1.98 37.15 -23.61
CA LEU A 9 3.31 36.95 -23.05
C LEU A 9 3.59 35.45 -23.05
N ARG A 10 4.28 34.96 -24.09
CA ARG A 10 4.82 33.60 -24.14
C ARG A 10 5.84 33.47 -23.02
N MET A 11 5.41 33.00 -21.84
CA MET A 11 6.34 32.43 -20.87
C MET A 11 7.11 31.31 -21.57
N PRO A 12 8.45 31.23 -21.42
CA PRO A 12 9.20 30.09 -21.93
C PRO A 12 8.57 28.81 -21.37
N SER A 13 8.37 27.82 -22.24
CA SER A 13 7.78 26.55 -21.84
C SER A 13 8.61 25.96 -20.70
N ARG A 14 7.96 25.32 -19.71
CA ARG A 14 8.64 24.66 -18.57
C ARG A 14 9.83 23.78 -19.01
N ARG A 15 9.76 23.22 -20.22
CA ARG A 15 10.81 22.41 -20.85
C ARG A 15 12.07 23.20 -21.26
N ALA A 16 11.94 24.47 -21.63
CA ALA A 16 13.07 25.34 -22.01
C ALA A 16 13.88 25.79 -20.78
N PHE A 17 13.17 26.17 -19.70
CA PHE A 17 13.83 26.53 -18.44
C PHE A 17 14.54 25.31 -17.82
N ALA A 18 13.85 24.16 -17.74
CA ALA A 18 14.42 22.92 -17.23
C ALA A 18 15.65 22.45 -18.03
N GLY A 19 15.61 22.53 -19.37
CA GLY A 19 16.73 22.17 -20.24
C GLY A 19 17.99 23.04 -20.01
N SER A 20 17.82 24.33 -19.75
CA SER A 20 18.95 25.23 -19.44
C SER A 20 19.63 24.90 -18.11
N THR A 21 18.86 24.53 -17.08
CA THR A 21 19.40 24.05 -15.80
C THR A 21 20.14 22.73 -15.93
N ILE A 22 19.64 21.78 -16.72
CA ILE A 22 20.29 20.47 -16.93
C ILE A 22 21.61 20.66 -17.68
N LEU A 23 21.65 21.52 -18.71
CA LEU A 23 22.88 21.88 -19.41
C LEU A 23 23.88 22.59 -18.50
N GLY A 24 23.42 23.50 -17.64
CA GLY A 24 24.26 24.18 -16.66
C GLY A 24 24.87 23.23 -15.62
N VAL A 25 24.08 22.30 -15.08
CA VAL A 25 24.54 21.27 -14.13
C VAL A 25 25.50 20.28 -14.81
N GLY A 26 25.21 19.87 -16.05
CA GLY A 26 26.10 19.03 -16.84
C GLY A 26 27.45 19.70 -17.14
N ALA A 27 27.43 20.98 -17.53
CA ALA A 27 28.65 21.76 -17.74
C ALA A 27 29.47 21.93 -16.45
N LEU A 28 28.80 22.13 -15.31
CA LEU A 28 29.44 22.16 -14.00
C LEU A 28 30.07 20.81 -13.64
N ALA A 29 29.41 19.69 -13.97
CA ALA A 29 29.94 18.34 -13.79
C ALA A 29 31.25 18.16 -14.57
N VAL A 30 31.25 18.55 -15.84
CA VAL A 30 32.42 18.47 -16.71
C VAL A 30 33.54 19.37 -16.19
N ALA A 31 33.24 20.58 -15.72
CA ALA A 31 34.23 21.49 -15.14
C ALA A 31 34.87 20.94 -13.85
N ILE A 32 34.07 20.30 -12.98
CA ILE A 32 34.56 19.65 -11.76
C ILE A 32 35.45 18.45 -12.10
N VAL A 33 35.03 17.58 -13.03
CA VAL A 33 35.81 16.39 -13.44
C VAL A 33 37.09 16.79 -14.18
N ALA A 34 37.05 17.84 -15.00
CA ALA A 34 38.19 18.34 -15.77
C ALA A 34 39.24 19.09 -14.93
N GLY A 35 39.03 19.25 -13.61
CA GLY A 35 40.02 19.86 -12.73
C GLY A 35 40.10 21.39 -12.82
N VAL A 36 39.05 22.05 -13.34
CA VAL A 36 39.00 23.52 -13.47
C VAL A 36 39.22 24.22 -12.12
N PHE A 37 38.94 23.55 -11.00
CA PHE A 37 39.08 24.08 -9.64
C PHE A 37 40.38 23.66 -8.92
N ASP A 38 41.29 22.93 -9.57
CA ASP A 38 42.50 22.39 -8.92
C ASP A 38 43.43 23.52 -8.42
N GLY A 39 43.53 24.62 -9.16
CA GLY A 39 44.30 25.79 -8.73
C GLY A 39 43.71 26.51 -7.51
N ALA A 40 42.38 26.52 -7.38
CA ALA A 40 41.70 27.12 -6.22
C ALA A 40 41.83 26.24 -4.96
N ALA A 41 41.79 24.91 -5.13
CA ALA A 41 42.00 23.96 -4.03
C ALA A 41 43.44 24.00 -3.50
N GLY A 42 44.42 24.11 -4.40
CA GLY A 42 45.83 24.29 -4.01
C GLY A 42 46.06 25.58 -3.22
N GLY A 43 45.36 26.66 -3.55
CA GLY A 43 45.41 27.93 -2.81
C GLY A 43 44.81 27.88 -1.40
N LEU A 44 43.96 26.88 -1.11
CA LEU A 44 43.32 26.67 0.19
C LEU A 44 44.05 25.67 1.09
N GLY A 45 45.21 25.14 0.65
CA GLY A 45 46.02 24.21 1.44
C GLY A 45 45.43 22.79 1.57
N VAL A 46 44.51 22.40 0.69
CA VAL A 46 43.91 21.05 0.68
C VAL A 46 44.92 20.05 0.12
N PRO A 47 45.21 18.93 0.80
CA PRO A 47 46.06 17.87 0.26
C PRO A 47 45.53 17.34 -1.07
N VAL A 48 46.41 17.23 -2.07
CA VAL A 48 46.06 16.85 -3.46
C VAL A 48 45.34 15.49 -3.52
N GLU A 49 45.76 14.53 -2.70
CA GLU A 49 45.12 13.21 -2.61
C GLU A 49 43.68 13.27 -2.08
N MET A 50 43.43 14.13 -1.08
CA MET A 50 42.09 14.33 -0.53
C MET A 50 41.19 15.07 -1.53
N TRP A 51 41.76 16.03 -2.26
CA TRP A 51 41.05 16.75 -3.32
C TRP A 51 40.66 15.85 -4.49
N HIS A 52 41.55 14.96 -4.95
CA HIS A 52 41.23 14.02 -6.02
C HIS A 52 40.08 13.07 -5.68
N ALA A 53 40.09 12.50 -4.47
CA ALA A 53 39.01 11.63 -4.00
C ALA A 53 37.67 12.38 -3.90
N LEU A 54 37.69 13.59 -3.33
CA LEU A 54 36.50 14.46 -3.23
C LEU A 54 35.96 14.81 -4.63
N ARG A 55 36.84 15.20 -5.55
CA ARG A 55 36.48 15.59 -6.92
C ARG A 55 35.85 14.45 -7.71
N GLN A 56 36.38 13.23 -7.58
CA GLN A 56 35.79 12.05 -8.22
C GLN A 56 34.41 11.71 -7.66
N GLY A 57 34.25 11.80 -6.32
CA GLY A 57 32.95 11.61 -5.67
C GLY A 57 31.91 12.65 -6.12
N LEU A 58 32.27 13.93 -6.05
CA LEU A 58 31.39 15.03 -6.43
C LEU A 58 31.05 15.01 -7.92
N GLY A 59 32.06 14.81 -8.78
CA GLY A 59 31.89 14.73 -10.22
C GLY A 59 30.93 13.62 -10.63
N GLY A 60 31.04 12.44 -10.04
CA GLY A 60 30.13 11.35 -10.33
C GLY A 60 28.69 11.61 -9.83
N VAL A 61 28.51 12.23 -8.65
CA VAL A 61 27.17 12.61 -8.17
C VAL A 61 26.52 13.60 -9.13
N VAL A 62 27.27 14.60 -9.59
CA VAL A 62 26.75 15.58 -10.55
C VAL A 62 26.43 14.91 -11.89
N ILE A 63 27.22 13.93 -12.35
CA ILE A 63 26.92 13.13 -13.55
C ILE A 63 25.62 12.34 -13.38
N LEU A 64 25.40 11.68 -12.23
CA LEU A 64 24.15 10.94 -11.99
C LEU A 64 22.94 11.87 -11.94
N VAL A 65 23.08 13.05 -11.31
CA VAL A 65 22.02 14.07 -11.27
C VAL A 65 21.75 14.61 -12.67
N ALA A 66 22.78 14.86 -13.46
CA ALA A 66 22.65 15.32 -14.84
C ALA A 66 21.99 14.25 -15.74
N LEU A 67 22.39 12.98 -15.62
CA LEU A 67 21.78 11.86 -16.35
C LEU A 67 20.33 11.63 -15.93
N GLY A 68 20.06 11.60 -14.62
CA GLY A 68 18.70 11.50 -14.09
C GLY A 68 17.83 12.67 -14.54
N GLY A 69 18.36 13.89 -14.54
CA GLY A 69 17.71 15.08 -15.05
C GLY A 69 17.46 15.04 -16.56
N LEU A 70 18.44 14.58 -17.34
CA LEU A 70 18.31 14.40 -18.79
C LEU A 70 17.22 13.35 -19.12
N PHE A 71 17.20 12.23 -18.41
CA PHE A 71 16.16 11.22 -18.58
C PHE A 71 14.80 11.70 -18.09
N ALA A 72 14.72 12.45 -16.98
CA ALA A 72 13.48 13.09 -16.54
C ALA A 72 12.98 14.13 -17.55
N TRP A 73 13.88 14.86 -18.21
CA TRP A 73 13.54 15.80 -19.27
C TRP A 73 13.03 15.09 -20.54
N GLY A 74 13.64 13.97 -20.90
CA GLY A 74 13.23 13.17 -22.07
C GLY A 74 12.00 12.29 -21.85
N PHE A 75 11.76 11.82 -20.63
CA PHE A 75 10.73 10.82 -20.32
C PHE A 75 9.66 11.28 -19.31
N GLY A 76 9.72 12.52 -18.82
CA GLY A 76 8.71 13.16 -17.98
C GLY A 76 8.61 12.62 -16.54
N GLU A 77 7.51 12.96 -15.86
CA GLU A 77 7.26 12.58 -14.46
C GLU A 77 7.18 11.06 -14.24
N ALA A 78 6.77 10.29 -15.25
CA ALA A 78 6.69 8.83 -15.18
C ALA A 78 8.05 8.18 -14.91
N TYR A 79 9.13 8.77 -15.43
CA TYR A 79 10.48 8.31 -15.15
C TYR A 79 10.88 8.57 -13.69
N LEU A 80 10.59 9.77 -13.16
CA LEU A 80 10.86 10.10 -11.77
C LEU A 80 10.08 9.20 -10.81
N ALA A 81 8.82 8.89 -11.13
CA ALA A 81 8.00 7.97 -10.37
C ALA A 81 8.58 6.54 -10.38
N ALA A 82 9.06 6.06 -11.53
CA ALA A 82 9.73 4.76 -11.63
C ALA A 82 11.06 4.73 -10.87
N LEU A 83 11.83 5.82 -10.89
CA LEU A 83 13.05 5.97 -10.10
C LEU A 83 12.74 5.82 -8.60
N TRP A 84 11.68 6.47 -8.12
CA TRP A 84 11.24 6.35 -6.74
C TRP A 84 10.79 4.93 -6.35
N VAL A 85 10.00 4.27 -7.20
CA VAL A 85 9.50 2.90 -6.92
C VAL A 85 10.62 1.84 -6.99
N THR A 86 11.67 2.10 -7.76
CA THR A 86 12.82 1.19 -7.88
C THR A 86 13.94 1.49 -6.89
N ALA A 87 13.95 2.66 -6.25
CA ALA A 87 14.98 3.06 -5.28
C ALA A 87 15.29 2.01 -4.19
N PRO A 88 14.32 1.27 -3.62
CA PRO A 88 14.63 0.21 -2.64
C PRO A 88 15.51 -0.94 -3.17
N ARG A 89 15.68 -1.06 -4.50
CA ARG A 89 16.54 -2.05 -5.15
C ARG A 89 17.98 -1.57 -5.33
N VAL A 90 18.25 -0.29 -5.13
CA VAL A 90 19.59 0.31 -5.33
C VAL A 90 20.66 -0.42 -4.51
N PRO A 91 20.47 -0.74 -3.22
CA PRO A 91 21.47 -1.48 -2.47
C PRO A 91 21.84 -2.81 -3.11
N GLY A 92 20.85 -3.55 -3.64
CA GLY A 92 21.10 -4.79 -4.37
C GLY A 92 21.96 -4.60 -5.62
N PHE A 93 21.73 -3.53 -6.39
CA PHE A 93 22.59 -3.19 -7.53
C PHE A 93 24.01 -2.84 -7.09
N VAL A 94 24.16 -2.06 -6.01
CA VAL A 94 25.46 -1.66 -5.46
C VAL A 94 26.23 -2.88 -4.97
N ALA A 95 25.61 -3.75 -4.18
CA ALA A 95 26.22 -5.00 -3.73
C ALA A 95 26.72 -5.88 -4.88
N VAL A 96 25.89 -6.06 -5.92
CA VAL A 96 26.29 -6.82 -7.12
C VAL A 96 27.43 -6.13 -7.85
N GLY A 97 27.37 -4.80 -8.01
CA GLY A 97 28.43 -4.02 -8.64
C GLY A 97 29.76 -4.15 -7.91
N TRP A 98 29.76 -4.06 -6.58
CA TRP A 98 30.95 -4.25 -5.75
C TRP A 98 31.49 -5.67 -5.79
N LEU A 99 30.62 -6.68 -5.70
CA LEU A 99 31.04 -8.08 -5.81
C LEU A 99 31.69 -8.38 -7.17
N LEU A 100 31.07 -7.93 -8.27
CA LEU A 100 31.62 -8.12 -9.61
C LEU A 100 32.95 -7.38 -9.80
N ALA A 101 33.05 -6.14 -9.31
CA ALA A 101 34.28 -5.36 -9.42
C ALA A 101 35.42 -5.94 -8.57
N TYR A 102 35.12 -6.50 -7.39
CA TYR A 102 36.11 -7.08 -6.50
C TYR A 102 36.59 -8.48 -6.92
N LEU A 103 35.69 -9.29 -7.49
CA LEU A 103 35.99 -10.63 -7.97
C LEU A 103 36.56 -10.64 -9.40
N ALA A 104 36.51 -9.52 -10.12
CA ALA A 104 37.14 -9.40 -11.43
C ALA A 104 38.66 -9.59 -11.33
N PRO A 105 39.30 -10.17 -12.36
CA PRO A 105 40.76 -10.23 -12.42
C PRO A 105 41.34 -8.82 -12.27
N PRO A 106 42.41 -8.62 -11.48
CA PRO A 106 43.00 -7.31 -11.31
C PRO A 106 43.46 -6.79 -12.68
N ALA A 107 42.75 -5.78 -13.19
CA ALA A 107 43.21 -5.03 -14.35
C ALA A 107 44.52 -4.34 -13.95
N ALA A 108 45.57 -4.52 -14.76
CA ALA A 108 46.92 -4.07 -14.45
C ALA A 108 46.94 -2.58 -14.04
N GLY A 109 47.26 -2.31 -12.77
CA GLY A 109 47.52 -0.96 -12.26
C GLY A 109 46.40 -0.29 -11.44
N LEU A 110 45.23 -0.92 -11.23
CA LEU A 110 44.19 -0.33 -10.37
C LEU A 110 44.34 -0.76 -8.91
N PRO A 111 44.27 0.18 -7.93
CA PRO A 111 44.29 -0.17 -6.52
C PRO A 111 43.02 -0.96 -6.13
N PRO A 112 43.08 -1.88 -5.17
CA PRO A 112 41.91 -2.67 -4.74
C PRO A 112 40.69 -1.82 -4.35
N THR A 113 40.93 -0.64 -3.79
CA THR A 113 39.90 0.34 -3.41
C THR A 113 39.15 0.94 -4.61
N ALA A 114 39.71 0.87 -5.81
CA ALA A 114 39.03 1.31 -7.04
C ALA A 114 37.81 0.43 -7.35
N SER A 115 37.78 -0.83 -6.88
CA SER A 115 36.63 -1.73 -7.06
C SER A 115 35.34 -1.16 -6.45
N LEU A 116 35.44 -0.45 -5.31
CA LEU A 116 34.30 0.20 -4.67
C LEU A 116 33.76 1.35 -5.52
N ALA A 117 34.64 2.21 -6.02
CA ALA A 117 34.23 3.33 -6.86
C ALA A 117 33.63 2.83 -8.18
N VAL A 118 34.33 1.93 -8.89
CA VAL A 118 33.88 1.37 -10.17
C VAL A 118 32.56 0.63 -10.02
N GLY A 119 32.44 -0.24 -9.02
CA GLY A 119 31.23 -1.02 -8.76
C GLY A 119 30.04 -0.13 -8.39
N LEU A 120 30.25 0.90 -7.56
CA LEU A 120 29.20 1.86 -7.20
C LEU A 120 28.70 2.64 -8.42
N TRP A 121 29.60 3.22 -9.22
CA TRP A 121 29.21 4.00 -10.40
C TRP A 121 28.51 3.14 -11.44
N PHE A 122 29.06 1.95 -11.72
CA PHE A 122 28.46 1.03 -12.67
C PHE A 122 27.06 0.57 -12.23
N ALA A 123 26.89 0.25 -10.95
CA ALA A 123 25.60 -0.10 -10.37
C ALA A 123 24.56 1.03 -10.49
N LEU A 124 24.95 2.27 -10.14
CA LEU A 124 24.05 3.42 -10.21
C LEU A 124 23.69 3.79 -11.65
N LEU A 125 24.62 3.68 -12.59
CA LEU A 125 24.37 3.88 -14.02
C LEU A 125 23.43 2.81 -14.59
N ILE A 126 23.66 1.54 -14.25
CA ILE A 126 22.76 0.44 -14.61
C ILE A 126 21.37 0.68 -14.02
N TRP A 127 21.27 1.09 -12.76
CA TRP A 127 19.99 1.40 -12.15
C TRP A 127 19.25 2.52 -12.90
N ILE A 128 19.90 3.66 -13.12
CA ILE A 128 19.33 4.79 -13.89
C ILE A 128 18.89 4.33 -15.29
N ALA A 129 19.69 3.53 -15.99
CA ALA A 129 19.35 3.03 -17.32
C ALA A 129 18.19 2.02 -17.30
N THR A 130 18.22 1.06 -16.36
CA THR A 130 17.19 0.03 -16.24
C THR A 130 15.84 0.59 -15.80
N THR A 131 15.79 1.75 -15.13
CA THR A 131 14.51 2.41 -14.80
C THR A 131 13.72 2.92 -16.02
N VAL A 132 14.38 3.13 -17.16
CA VAL A 132 13.76 3.64 -18.39
C VAL A 132 12.58 2.77 -18.87
N PRO A 133 12.70 1.43 -19.01
CA PRO A 133 11.57 0.57 -19.33
C PRO A 133 10.52 0.52 -18.20
N PHE A 134 10.92 0.64 -16.93
CA PHE A 134 10.01 0.63 -15.78
C PHE A 134 9.10 1.86 -15.71
N ARG A 135 9.37 2.95 -16.45
CA ARG A 135 8.47 4.12 -16.52
C ARG A 135 7.04 3.74 -16.93
N ARG A 136 6.91 2.71 -17.77
CA ARG A 136 5.61 2.21 -18.19
C ARG A 136 4.81 1.65 -17.04
N LEU A 137 5.44 1.19 -15.96
CA LEU A 137 4.74 0.71 -14.76
C LEU A 137 4.35 1.84 -13.79
N ALA A 138 4.61 3.10 -14.12
CA ALA A 138 4.22 4.26 -13.32
C ALA A 138 2.99 5.00 -13.87
N LEU A 139 2.47 4.60 -15.04
CA LEU A 139 1.32 5.24 -15.67
C LEU A 139 -0.01 4.76 -15.06
N VAL A 140 -1.06 5.58 -15.16
CA VAL A 140 -2.37 5.33 -14.52
C VAL A 140 -3.01 3.99 -14.91
N ALA A 141 -2.86 3.52 -16.15
CA ALA A 141 -3.51 2.28 -16.57
C ALA A 141 -2.65 1.03 -16.37
N THR A 142 -1.37 1.17 -16.09
CA THR A 142 -0.40 0.06 -16.10
C THR A 142 0.24 -0.16 -14.74
N ALA A 143 0.32 0.87 -13.89
CA ALA A 143 0.83 0.72 -12.53
C ALA A 143 0.00 -0.32 -11.75
N GLN A 144 -1.33 -0.28 -11.92
CA GLN A 144 -2.26 -1.29 -11.40
C GLN A 144 -3.39 -1.53 -12.41
N ALA A 145 -3.09 -2.26 -13.48
CA ALA A 145 -4.03 -2.47 -14.59
C ALA A 145 -5.38 -3.05 -14.17
N GLN A 146 -5.39 -3.98 -13.21
CA GLN A 146 -6.63 -4.55 -12.69
C GLN A 146 -7.47 -3.51 -11.93
N THR A 147 -6.86 -2.75 -11.01
CA THR A 147 -7.56 -1.68 -10.27
C THR A 147 -8.09 -0.62 -11.22
N TYR A 148 -7.28 -0.23 -12.22
CA TYR A 148 -7.69 0.72 -13.23
C TYR A 148 -8.91 0.21 -14.01
N GLY A 149 -8.90 -1.05 -14.47
CA GLY A 149 -10.04 -1.66 -15.15
C GLY A 149 -11.30 -1.68 -14.28
N GLU A 150 -11.18 -2.06 -13.01
CA GLU A 150 -12.29 -2.05 -12.05
C GLU A 150 -12.86 -0.63 -11.85
N LEU A 151 -11.99 0.37 -11.70
CA LEU A 151 -12.37 1.77 -11.55
C LEU A 151 -13.10 2.32 -12.79
N VAL A 152 -12.63 1.99 -13.99
CA VAL A 152 -13.29 2.39 -15.25
C VAL A 152 -14.67 1.75 -15.36
N VAL A 153 -14.80 0.45 -15.06
CA VAL A 153 -16.09 -0.24 -15.07
C VAL A 153 -17.05 0.41 -14.07
N ARG A 154 -16.60 0.65 -12.84
CA ARG A 154 -17.44 1.27 -11.80
C ARG A 154 -17.80 2.72 -12.13
N TYR A 155 -16.88 3.49 -12.70
CA TYR A 155 -17.16 4.83 -13.21
C TYR A 155 -18.26 4.83 -14.27
N ASN A 156 -18.17 3.95 -15.27
CA ASN A 156 -19.17 3.86 -16.34
C ASN A 156 -20.54 3.39 -15.82
N GLN A 157 -20.57 2.45 -14.87
CA GLN A 157 -21.80 2.03 -14.19
C GLN A 157 -22.45 3.17 -13.40
N LEU A 158 -21.64 3.98 -12.72
CA LEU A 158 -22.16 5.07 -11.89
C LEU A 158 -22.61 6.26 -12.74
N ARG A 159 -21.90 6.54 -13.82
CA ARG A 159 -22.29 7.53 -14.83
C ARG A 159 -23.65 7.18 -15.44
N SER A 160 -23.86 5.93 -15.86
CA SER A 160 -25.15 5.53 -16.46
C SER A 160 -26.30 5.61 -15.45
N ARG A 161 -26.07 5.27 -14.18
CA ARG A 161 -27.06 5.48 -13.10
C ARG A 161 -27.39 6.97 -12.90
N CYS A 162 -26.37 7.83 -12.90
CA CYS A 162 -26.55 9.27 -12.75
C CYS A 162 -27.34 9.87 -13.92
N GLU A 163 -27.07 9.43 -15.16
CA GLU A 163 -27.81 9.83 -16.36
C GLU A 163 -29.29 9.38 -16.28
N ALA A 164 -29.55 8.13 -15.90
CA ALA A 164 -30.91 7.62 -15.72
C ALA A 164 -31.70 8.41 -14.65
N CYS A 165 -31.05 8.76 -13.53
CA CYS A 165 -31.65 9.58 -12.48
C CYS A 165 -31.90 11.03 -12.93
N SER A 166 -31.02 11.57 -13.78
CA SER A 166 -31.17 12.91 -14.36
C SER A 166 -32.46 13.04 -15.17
N ASP A 167 -32.78 12.04 -15.98
CA ASP A 167 -33.99 12.06 -16.80
C ASP A 167 -35.26 12.04 -15.96
N VAL A 168 -35.24 11.35 -14.83
CA VAL A 168 -36.36 11.30 -13.87
C VAL A 168 -36.57 12.65 -13.20
N LEU A 169 -35.49 13.29 -12.72
CA LEU A 169 -35.56 14.61 -12.09
C LEU A 169 -36.05 15.69 -13.06
N THR A 170 -35.61 15.66 -14.31
CA THR A 170 -35.99 16.64 -15.33
C THR A 170 -37.47 16.53 -15.72
N ARG A 171 -38.06 15.33 -15.58
CA ARG A 171 -39.50 15.08 -15.81
C ARG A 171 -40.38 15.43 -14.62
N SER A 172 -39.80 15.69 -13.44
CA SER A 172 -40.54 16.06 -12.24
C SER A 172 -40.84 17.56 -12.22
N THR A 173 -42.08 17.93 -11.90
CA THR A 173 -42.52 19.33 -11.79
C THR A 173 -42.04 20.02 -10.51
N ALA A 174 -41.69 19.26 -9.46
CA ALA A 174 -41.16 19.76 -8.19
C ALA A 174 -40.22 18.72 -7.54
N PRO A 175 -38.95 18.64 -7.96
CA PRO A 175 -38.00 17.70 -7.37
C PRO A 175 -37.60 18.10 -5.93
N PRO A 176 -37.40 17.14 -5.02
CA PRO A 176 -36.93 17.43 -3.67
C PRO A 176 -35.50 18.02 -3.71
N VAL A 177 -35.23 19.01 -2.86
CA VAL A 177 -33.94 19.75 -2.83
C VAL A 177 -32.76 18.80 -2.61
N ALA A 178 -32.91 17.80 -1.72
CA ALA A 178 -31.89 16.80 -1.47
C ALA A 178 -31.48 16.01 -2.73
N ALA A 179 -32.43 15.70 -3.61
CA ALA A 179 -32.14 15.00 -4.86
C ALA A 179 -31.44 15.89 -5.89
N VAL A 180 -31.74 17.19 -5.93
CA VAL A 180 -31.02 18.14 -6.80
C VAL A 180 -29.56 18.29 -6.35
N VAL A 181 -29.34 18.47 -5.04
CA VAL A 181 -28.00 18.60 -4.44
C VAL A 181 -27.21 17.30 -4.59
N GLY A 182 -27.82 16.14 -4.31
CA GLY A 182 -27.19 14.83 -4.47
C GLY A 182 -26.75 14.57 -5.91
N ARG A 183 -27.57 14.95 -6.90
CA ARG A 183 -27.21 14.86 -8.32
C ARG A 183 -26.02 15.74 -8.66
N GLU A 184 -26.03 17.01 -8.24
CA GLU A 184 -24.94 17.94 -8.55
C GLU A 184 -23.62 17.45 -7.95
N GLU A 185 -23.65 16.96 -6.71
CA GLU A 185 -22.48 16.40 -6.05
C GLU A 185 -21.97 15.14 -6.78
N SER A 186 -22.87 14.24 -7.20
CA SER A 186 -22.49 13.04 -7.94
C SER A 186 -21.79 13.40 -9.27
N ILE A 187 -22.34 14.33 -10.05
CA ILE A 187 -21.73 14.81 -11.31
C ILE A 187 -20.37 15.45 -11.04
N ARG A 188 -20.25 16.25 -9.98
CA ARG A 188 -18.99 16.89 -9.61
C ARG A 188 -17.91 15.87 -9.29
N GLN A 189 -18.24 14.84 -8.50
CA GLN A 189 -17.31 13.77 -8.15
C GLN A 189 -16.96 12.90 -9.37
N LEU A 190 -17.92 12.58 -10.25
CA LEU A 190 -17.66 11.87 -11.51
C LEU A 190 -16.74 12.67 -12.44
N ALA A 191 -16.91 13.99 -12.55
CA ALA A 191 -16.01 14.85 -13.33
C ALA A 191 -14.57 14.86 -12.76
N ILE A 192 -14.43 14.82 -11.43
CA ILE A 192 -13.14 14.68 -10.76
C ILE A 192 -12.50 13.33 -11.12
N VAL A 193 -13.26 12.23 -11.08
CA VAL A 193 -12.79 10.88 -11.46
C VAL A 193 -12.37 10.82 -12.93
N GLN A 194 -13.20 11.36 -13.83
CA GLN A 194 -12.91 11.40 -15.27
C GLN A 194 -11.58 12.12 -15.53
N ARG A 195 -11.37 13.27 -14.87
CA ARG A 195 -10.12 14.03 -14.99
C ARG A 195 -8.93 13.26 -14.42
N MET A 196 -9.07 12.59 -13.27
CA MET A 196 -7.99 11.83 -12.65
C MET A 196 -7.60 10.59 -13.48
N LEU A 197 -8.58 9.86 -14.04
CA LEU A 197 -8.33 8.68 -14.86
C LEU A 197 -8.00 9.02 -16.32
N GLU A 198 -7.99 10.29 -16.69
CA GLU A 198 -7.75 10.78 -18.06
C GLU A 198 -8.70 10.14 -19.09
N LEU A 199 -9.95 9.89 -18.68
CA LEU A 199 -10.95 9.27 -19.55
C LEU A 199 -11.48 10.32 -20.55
N PRO A 200 -11.58 9.98 -21.86
CA PRO A 200 -12.27 10.81 -22.83
C PRO A 200 -13.77 10.93 -22.50
N GLU A 201 -14.47 11.83 -23.19
CA GLU A 201 -15.91 12.07 -22.96
C GLU A 201 -16.79 10.82 -23.19
N ASP A 202 -16.30 9.88 -24.01
CA ASP A 202 -16.94 8.58 -24.28
C ASP A 202 -16.76 7.56 -23.14
N GLY A 203 -15.92 7.84 -22.14
CA GLY A 203 -15.67 6.96 -20.99
C GLY A 203 -14.85 5.70 -21.32
N LEU A 204 -14.28 5.60 -22.53
CA LEU A 204 -13.48 4.47 -22.96
C LEU A 204 -11.98 4.78 -22.83
N PRO A 205 -11.15 3.85 -22.31
CA PRO A 205 -9.71 4.07 -22.21
C PRO A 205 -9.10 4.36 -23.58
N LYS A 206 -8.41 5.50 -23.72
CA LYS A 206 -7.62 5.80 -24.93
C LYS A 206 -6.28 5.06 -24.87
N ALA A 207 -5.72 4.71 -26.03
CA ALA A 207 -4.34 4.24 -26.11
C ALA A 207 -3.42 5.32 -25.50
N ILE A 208 -2.73 4.96 -24.43
CA ILE A 208 -1.95 5.88 -23.60
C ILE A 208 -0.78 6.40 -24.43
N VAL A 209 -0.78 7.70 -24.70
CA VAL A 209 0.39 8.38 -25.24
C VAL A 209 1.32 8.67 -24.04
N PRO A 210 2.60 8.26 -24.06
CA PRO A 210 3.50 8.37 -22.91
C PRO A 210 3.87 9.79 -22.43
N ASP A 211 3.20 10.84 -22.91
CA ASP A 211 3.62 12.22 -22.67
C ASP A 211 2.93 12.84 -21.45
N ASP A 212 3.74 13.39 -20.55
CA ASP A 212 3.40 14.26 -19.40
C ASP A 212 2.06 13.94 -18.71
N THR A 213 1.93 12.73 -18.16
CA THR A 213 0.84 12.38 -17.23
C THR A 213 1.13 13.05 -15.88
N PRO A 214 0.45 14.15 -15.49
CA PRO A 214 0.72 14.79 -14.22
C PRO A 214 0.35 13.85 -13.06
N GLY A 215 1.24 13.76 -12.06
CA GLY A 215 0.98 12.94 -10.88
C GLY A 215 1.32 11.45 -11.03
N ALA A 216 2.22 11.09 -11.94
CA ALA A 216 2.72 9.72 -12.11
C ALA A 216 3.17 9.06 -10.79
N LEU A 217 3.74 9.83 -9.85
CA LEU A 217 4.13 9.34 -8.54
C LEU A 217 2.92 8.87 -7.70
N ALA A 218 1.77 9.54 -7.79
CA ALA A 218 0.55 9.15 -7.08
C ALA A 218 0.02 7.80 -7.58
N TRP A 219 0.13 7.54 -8.89
CA TRP A 219 -0.25 6.26 -9.49
C TRP A 219 0.73 5.13 -9.14
N ALA A 220 2.03 5.40 -9.25
CA ALA A 220 3.08 4.43 -8.94
C ALA A 220 3.08 4.00 -7.46
N THR A 221 2.76 4.94 -6.56
CA THR A 221 2.60 4.68 -5.11
C THR A 221 1.22 4.11 -4.75
N GLY A 222 0.24 4.18 -5.65
CA GLY A 222 -1.12 3.69 -5.47
C GLY A 222 -2.07 4.67 -4.78
N VAL A 223 -1.57 5.81 -4.28
CA VAL A 223 -2.39 6.82 -3.59
C VAL A 223 -3.45 7.42 -4.51
N GLY A 224 -3.12 7.61 -5.80
CA GLY A 224 -4.07 8.13 -6.78
C GLY A 224 -5.32 7.26 -6.93
N TYR A 225 -5.16 5.93 -6.92
CA TYR A 225 -6.30 5.01 -7.01
C TYR A 225 -7.21 5.08 -5.80
N VAL A 226 -6.66 5.29 -4.59
CA VAL A 226 -7.48 5.47 -3.38
C VAL A 226 -8.31 6.76 -3.50
N SER A 227 -7.71 7.86 -3.95
CA SER A 227 -8.44 9.11 -4.17
C SER A 227 -9.57 8.96 -5.21
N VAL A 228 -9.36 8.14 -6.25
CA VAL A 228 -10.41 7.85 -7.24
C VAL A 228 -11.51 6.97 -6.64
N TRP A 229 -11.16 5.95 -5.84
CA TRP A 229 -12.15 5.14 -5.12
C TRP A 229 -13.00 5.98 -4.18
N GLU A 230 -12.39 6.89 -3.42
CA GLU A 230 -13.10 7.81 -2.52
C GLU A 230 -14.05 8.73 -3.31
N ALA A 231 -13.60 9.29 -4.43
CA ALA A 231 -14.46 10.14 -5.27
C ALA A 231 -15.63 9.35 -5.88
N LEU A 232 -15.40 8.12 -6.36
CA LEU A 232 -16.48 7.24 -6.84
C LEU A 232 -17.45 6.86 -5.71
N ASN A 233 -16.94 6.55 -4.52
CA ASN A 233 -17.79 6.24 -3.37
C ASN A 233 -18.64 7.44 -2.96
N ARG A 234 -18.07 8.66 -2.93
CA ARG A 234 -18.85 9.89 -2.68
C ARG A 234 -19.91 10.15 -3.75
N ALA A 235 -19.59 9.87 -5.02
CA ALA A 235 -20.55 9.98 -6.10
C ALA A 235 -21.72 8.99 -5.94
N ASP A 236 -21.44 7.77 -5.50
CA ASP A 236 -22.41 6.69 -5.25
C ASP A 236 -23.30 7.00 -4.04
N GLU A 237 -22.69 7.48 -2.94
CA GLU A 237 -23.39 7.94 -1.75
C GLU A 237 -24.37 9.08 -2.05
N ALA A 238 -23.97 10.03 -2.90
CA ALA A 238 -24.81 11.17 -3.27
C ALA A 238 -26.00 10.77 -4.17
N LEU A 239 -25.92 9.65 -4.91
CA LEU A 239 -27.03 9.17 -5.74
C LEU A 239 -28.20 8.61 -4.92
N ILE A 240 -27.96 8.14 -3.69
CA ILE A 240 -29.02 7.59 -2.82
C ILE A 240 -30.14 8.62 -2.59
N ASP A 241 -29.79 9.91 -2.49
CA ASP A 241 -30.77 10.98 -2.32
C ASP A 241 -31.67 11.14 -3.56
N VAL A 242 -31.14 10.80 -4.74
CA VAL A 242 -31.80 10.94 -6.04
C VAL A 242 -32.65 9.72 -6.41
N GLU A 243 -32.23 8.54 -5.99
CA GLU A 243 -32.84 7.28 -6.39
C GLU A 243 -34.28 7.11 -5.89
N SER A 244 -35.07 6.27 -6.58
CA SER A 244 -36.41 5.94 -6.12
C SER A 244 -36.34 5.07 -4.85
N PRO A 245 -37.37 5.09 -3.97
CA PRO A 245 -37.37 4.26 -2.77
C PRO A 245 -37.10 2.76 -3.03
N PRO A 246 -37.65 2.11 -4.09
CA PRO A 246 -37.31 0.73 -4.41
C PRO A 246 -35.83 0.51 -4.77
N ALA A 247 -35.20 1.45 -5.47
CA ALA A 247 -33.78 1.37 -5.79
C ALA A 247 -32.91 1.53 -4.52
N ALA A 248 -33.28 2.47 -3.64
CA ALA A 248 -32.62 2.67 -2.35
C ALA A 248 -32.74 1.43 -1.43
N ILE A 249 -33.87 0.72 -1.44
CA ILE A 249 -34.03 -0.56 -0.72
C ILE A 249 -33.11 -1.64 -1.31
N GLY A 250 -33.00 -1.72 -2.65
CA GLY A 250 -32.08 -2.65 -3.31
C GLY A 250 -30.61 -2.40 -2.92
N GLU A 251 -30.20 -1.13 -2.87
CA GLU A 251 -28.89 -0.72 -2.39
C GLU A 251 -28.68 -1.07 -0.91
N ALA A 252 -29.69 -0.81 -0.07
CA ALA A 252 -29.65 -1.22 1.34
C ALA A 252 -29.48 -2.74 1.48
N LEU A 253 -30.12 -3.56 0.64
CA LEU A 253 -29.95 -5.01 0.69
C LEU A 253 -28.50 -5.41 0.42
N HIS A 254 -27.87 -4.77 -0.57
CA HIS A 254 -26.47 -5.02 -0.87
C HIS A 254 -25.54 -4.63 0.29
N ASP A 255 -25.79 -3.50 0.96
CA ASP A 255 -25.04 -3.08 2.14
C ASP A 255 -25.23 -4.00 3.34
N MET A 256 -26.45 -4.52 3.55
CA MET A 256 -26.73 -5.52 4.57
C MET A 256 -25.87 -6.77 4.38
N LEU A 257 -25.74 -7.25 3.14
CA LEU A 257 -24.87 -8.38 2.80
C LEU A 257 -23.39 -8.06 3.04
N ARG A 258 -22.94 -6.82 2.77
CA ARG A 258 -21.56 -6.38 3.02
C ARG A 258 -21.24 -6.25 4.51
N LEU A 259 -22.23 -5.88 5.33
CA LEU A 259 -22.10 -5.78 6.77
C LEU A 259 -22.15 -7.16 7.45
N SER A 260 -22.88 -8.12 6.87
CA SER A 260 -23.00 -9.47 7.39
C SER A 260 -21.65 -10.19 7.45
N GLY A 261 -21.24 -10.63 8.64
CA GLY A 261 -19.94 -11.27 8.87
C GLY A 261 -18.73 -10.34 8.71
N SER A 262 -18.95 -9.02 8.59
CA SER A 262 -17.86 -8.05 8.47
C SER A 262 -17.16 -7.81 9.83
N THR A 263 -15.90 -7.39 9.76
CA THR A 263 -15.10 -6.97 10.92
C THR A 263 -15.20 -5.46 11.20
N ILE A 264 -16.21 -4.80 10.62
CA ILE A 264 -16.46 -3.37 10.82
C ILE A 264 -16.86 -3.13 12.28
N LYS A 265 -16.26 -2.14 12.92
CA LYS A 265 -16.66 -1.72 14.27
C LYS A 265 -18.11 -1.26 14.22
N SER A 266 -18.94 -1.74 15.15
CA SER A 266 -20.37 -1.40 15.21
C SER A 266 -21.17 -1.88 14.00
N ALA A 267 -20.74 -2.95 13.32
CA ALA A 267 -21.49 -3.53 12.20
C ALA A 267 -22.95 -3.83 12.56
N ASP A 268 -23.21 -4.39 13.76
CA ASP A 268 -24.57 -4.67 14.22
C ASP A 268 -25.42 -3.38 14.33
N HIS A 269 -24.85 -2.28 14.85
CA HIS A 269 -25.54 -0.99 14.91
C HIS A 269 -25.85 -0.42 13.52
N LEU A 270 -24.93 -0.57 12.56
CA LEU A 270 -25.17 -0.15 11.17
C LEU A 270 -26.27 -0.99 10.50
N GLN A 271 -26.32 -2.30 10.79
CA GLN A 271 -27.41 -3.17 10.34
C GLN A 271 -28.75 -2.75 10.94
N ASP A 272 -28.78 -2.39 12.23
CA ASP A 272 -29.99 -1.91 12.91
C ASP A 272 -30.50 -0.60 12.29
N ALA A 273 -29.61 0.35 12.04
CA ALA A 273 -29.94 1.62 11.41
C ALA A 273 -30.49 1.42 9.99
N LEU A 274 -29.87 0.52 9.21
CA LEU A 274 -30.30 0.19 7.86
C LEU A 274 -31.68 -0.46 7.84
N ARG A 275 -31.97 -1.35 8.79
CA ARG A 275 -33.31 -1.95 8.96
C ARG A 275 -34.37 -0.92 9.31
N ALA A 276 -34.05 0.00 10.22
CA ALA A 276 -34.96 1.08 10.58
C ALA A 276 -35.32 1.96 9.37
N ALA A 277 -34.33 2.28 8.52
CA ALA A 277 -34.53 3.02 7.28
C ALA A 277 -35.36 2.24 6.25
N VAL A 278 -35.09 0.95 6.03
CA VAL A 278 -35.86 0.11 5.10
C VAL A 278 -37.30 -0.07 5.57
N ARG A 279 -37.52 -0.32 6.87
CA ARG A 279 -38.86 -0.46 7.45
C ARG A 279 -39.71 0.80 7.27
N HIS A 280 -39.08 1.97 7.19
CA HIS A 280 -39.76 3.22 6.89
C HIS A 280 -40.38 3.21 5.48
N PHE A 281 -39.62 2.75 4.47
CA PHE A 281 -40.10 2.67 3.09
C PHE A 281 -41.05 1.49 2.87
N ASP A 282 -40.66 0.30 3.31
CA ASP A 282 -41.43 -0.94 3.14
C ASP A 282 -41.22 -1.88 4.33
N PRO A 283 -42.19 -1.96 5.26
CA PRO A 283 -42.15 -2.89 6.38
C PRO A 283 -42.12 -4.37 5.98
N GLU A 284 -42.68 -4.74 4.82
CA GLU A 284 -42.66 -6.12 4.33
C GLU A 284 -41.28 -6.48 3.77
N ALA A 285 -40.60 -5.54 3.08
CA ALA A 285 -39.23 -5.75 2.62
C ALA A 285 -38.26 -6.03 3.78
N ASP A 286 -38.38 -5.30 4.90
CA ASP A 286 -37.61 -5.57 6.14
C ASP A 286 -37.85 -7.01 6.63
N ARG A 287 -39.10 -7.45 6.69
CA ARG A 287 -39.48 -8.80 7.14
C ARG A 287 -38.96 -9.92 6.23
N LEU A 288 -39.00 -9.71 4.91
CA LEU A 288 -38.65 -10.73 3.92
C LEU A 288 -37.13 -10.86 3.72
N TYR A 289 -36.42 -9.72 3.65
CA TYR A 289 -35.03 -9.69 3.19
C TYR A 289 -34.02 -9.30 4.28
N PHE A 290 -34.43 -8.60 5.33
CA PHE A 290 -33.54 -8.05 6.37
C PHE A 290 -33.77 -8.65 7.77
N TYR A 291 -34.81 -9.47 7.97
CA TYR A 291 -35.09 -10.19 9.21
C TYR A 291 -33.96 -11.22 9.52
N PRO A 292 -33.65 -11.52 10.80
CA PRO A 292 -32.30 -11.91 11.20
C PRO A 292 -31.93 -13.30 10.68
N GLN A 293 -30.95 -13.34 9.77
CA GLN A 293 -30.30 -14.58 9.36
C GLN A 293 -29.59 -15.31 10.51
N ARG A 294 -29.31 -14.64 11.65
CA ARG A 294 -28.69 -15.28 12.83
C ARG A 294 -29.59 -16.30 13.54
N ARG A 295 -30.91 -16.08 13.65
CA ARG A 295 -31.80 -17.01 14.39
C ARG A 295 -31.89 -18.40 13.75
N ARG A 296 -31.79 -18.48 12.42
CA ARG A 296 -31.85 -19.77 11.71
C ARG A 296 -30.70 -20.73 12.07
N ARG A 297 -29.56 -20.22 12.57
CA ARG A 297 -28.43 -21.06 13.00
C ARG A 297 -28.63 -21.64 14.41
N ASP A 298 -29.26 -20.87 15.28
CA ASP A 298 -29.53 -21.26 16.67
C ASP A 298 -30.82 -22.11 16.77
N ASP A 299 -31.81 -21.85 15.91
CA ASP A 299 -33.06 -22.62 15.81
C ASP A 299 -32.89 -23.99 15.11
N GLN A 300 -31.74 -24.26 14.49
CA GLN A 300 -31.43 -25.55 13.84
C GLN A 300 -30.69 -26.54 14.75
N ALA A 301 -30.49 -26.21 16.03
CA ALA A 301 -30.07 -27.17 17.04
C ALA A 301 -31.28 -28.06 17.42
N PRO A 302 -31.15 -29.40 17.44
CA PRO A 302 -32.29 -30.27 17.67
C PRO A 302 -32.88 -30.01 19.06
N ALA A 303 -34.18 -29.67 19.07
CA ALA A 303 -34.98 -29.48 20.25
C ALA A 303 -34.85 -30.70 21.17
N THR A 304 -34.24 -30.49 22.34
CA THR A 304 -34.37 -31.40 23.46
C THR A 304 -35.67 -31.03 24.17
N ASP A 305 -36.63 -31.95 24.14
CA ASP A 305 -37.87 -31.93 24.93
C ASP A 305 -37.57 -31.57 26.40
N PRO A 306 -38.45 -30.81 27.06
CA PRO A 306 -39.41 -31.52 27.90
C PRO A 306 -40.81 -30.91 27.91
N SER A 307 -41.78 -31.81 27.92
CA SER A 307 -43.18 -31.55 28.18
C SER A 307 -43.49 -31.62 29.68
N VAL A 308 -44.62 -30.97 30.04
CA VAL A 308 -45.48 -31.17 31.24
C VAL A 308 -44.97 -30.44 32.52
N THR A 309 -45.67 -29.52 33.19
CA THR A 309 -47.12 -29.42 33.52
C THR A 309 -47.51 -28.04 34.11
N GLY A 310 -48.76 -27.59 33.85
CA GLY A 310 -49.63 -26.81 34.76
C GLY A 310 -49.52 -25.29 34.71
N GLY A 311 -50.58 -24.48 34.63
CA GLY A 311 -52.03 -24.72 34.59
C GLY A 311 -52.77 -23.38 34.78
N GLY A 312 -53.76 -23.11 33.92
CA GLY A 312 -55.00 -22.33 34.17
C GLY A 312 -54.94 -20.83 34.52
N SER A 313 -55.57 -19.98 33.70
CA SER A 313 -56.81 -19.26 34.07
C SER A 313 -57.29 -18.33 32.96
N THR A 314 -58.53 -18.57 32.54
CA THR A 314 -59.37 -17.90 31.55
C THR A 314 -59.95 -16.59 32.08
N THR A 315 -60.06 -15.54 31.26
CA THR A 315 -61.27 -14.68 31.20
C THR A 315 -61.28 -13.72 30.00
N THR A 316 -62.26 -13.96 29.12
CA THR A 316 -62.96 -13.00 28.24
C THR A 316 -64.46 -13.36 28.42
N PRO A 317 -65.49 -12.49 28.27
CA PRO A 317 -65.74 -11.76 27.01
C PRO A 317 -66.49 -10.39 27.07
N SER A 318 -66.28 -9.62 25.98
CA SER A 318 -67.25 -8.84 25.19
C SER A 318 -68.24 -7.82 25.80
N SER A 319 -68.13 -6.56 25.36
CA SER A 319 -69.18 -5.85 24.58
C SER A 319 -68.70 -4.45 24.17
N GLU A 320 -68.69 -4.14 22.88
CA GLU A 320 -69.70 -3.27 22.24
C GLU A 320 -69.18 -2.75 20.88
N ARG A 321 -70.00 -2.92 19.86
CA ARG A 321 -69.73 -2.67 18.43
C ARG A 321 -70.49 -1.40 18.03
N THR A 322 -69.86 -0.48 17.30
CA THR A 322 -70.55 0.47 16.41
C THR A 322 -69.71 0.69 15.14
N PRO A 323 -70.29 0.77 13.92
CA PRO A 323 -69.57 0.59 12.66
C PRO A 323 -69.32 1.89 11.86
N ALA A 324 -68.16 1.92 11.16
CA ALA A 324 -67.80 2.60 9.89
C ALA A 324 -67.83 4.17 9.85
N PRO A 325 -67.00 4.85 9.00
CA PRO A 325 -66.87 4.56 7.58
C PRO A 325 -65.44 4.38 7.06
N THR A 326 -65.37 3.54 6.04
CA THR A 326 -64.35 3.40 5.01
C THR A 326 -63.91 4.77 4.48
N GLY A 327 -62.71 5.20 4.86
CA GLY A 327 -62.01 6.34 4.27
C GLY A 327 -60.62 5.88 3.84
N THR A 328 -60.49 5.49 2.58
CA THR A 328 -59.19 5.22 1.93
C THR A 328 -58.45 6.56 1.80
N LEU A 329 -57.74 6.97 2.84
CA LEU A 329 -56.79 8.07 2.76
C LEU A 329 -55.54 7.58 2.02
N PRO A 330 -55.07 8.28 0.97
CA PRO A 330 -53.75 8.03 0.42
C PRO A 330 -52.73 8.26 1.53
N ARG A 331 -51.80 7.32 1.73
CA ARG A 331 -50.60 7.54 2.55
C ARG A 331 -49.76 8.63 1.87
N THR A 332 -50.01 9.90 2.21
CA THR A 332 -49.03 10.96 1.97
C THR A 332 -48.09 10.99 3.16
N THR A 333 -47.03 10.19 3.11
CA THR A 333 -45.88 10.36 3.99
C THR A 333 -45.30 11.76 3.76
N PRO A 334 -45.02 12.55 4.81
CA PRO A 334 -44.42 13.87 4.64
C PRO A 334 -43.03 13.71 3.98
N PRO A 335 -42.68 14.55 2.99
CA PRO A 335 -41.45 14.42 2.20
C PRO A 335 -40.16 14.46 3.03
N ASP A 336 -40.21 14.97 4.25
CA ASP A 336 -39.07 15.03 5.17
C ASP A 336 -38.69 13.66 5.75
N SER A 337 -39.63 12.70 5.87
CA SER A 337 -39.31 11.40 6.48
C SER A 337 -38.56 10.47 5.52
N ASP A 338 -38.90 10.51 4.23
CA ASP A 338 -38.21 9.76 3.17
C ASP A 338 -36.78 10.27 2.97
N ALA A 339 -36.59 11.60 3.04
CA ALA A 339 -35.26 12.21 2.99
C ALA A 339 -34.39 11.77 4.17
N VAL A 340 -34.97 11.69 5.39
CA VAL A 340 -34.27 11.18 6.57
C VAL A 340 -33.89 9.70 6.40
N ALA A 341 -34.81 8.85 5.93
CA ALA A 341 -34.50 7.43 5.73
C ALA A 341 -33.41 7.21 4.67
N LYS A 342 -33.41 7.97 3.55
CA LYS A 342 -32.32 7.96 2.56
C LYS A 342 -31.00 8.44 3.15
N SER A 343 -31.01 9.47 3.99
CA SER A 343 -29.79 9.97 4.64
C SER A 343 -29.14 8.90 5.54
N VAL A 344 -29.95 8.07 6.22
CA VAL A 344 -29.45 6.94 7.02
C VAL A 344 -28.81 5.87 6.13
N ILE A 345 -29.44 5.52 5.00
CA ILE A 345 -28.85 4.58 4.03
C ILE A 345 -27.52 5.14 3.50
N ARG A 346 -27.48 6.43 3.17
CA ARG A 346 -26.26 7.13 2.74
C ARG A 346 -25.16 7.10 3.79
N GLU A 347 -25.48 7.31 5.06
CA GLU A 347 -24.50 7.24 6.16
C GLU A 347 -23.95 5.82 6.34
N VAL A 348 -24.79 4.79 6.24
CA VAL A 348 -24.34 3.39 6.27
C VAL A 348 -23.43 3.08 5.08
N ARG A 349 -23.80 3.50 3.87
CA ARG A 349 -22.96 3.39 2.66
C ARG A 349 -21.61 4.07 2.87
N HIS A 350 -21.62 5.29 3.43
CA HIS A 350 -20.42 6.05 3.75
C HIS A 350 -19.50 5.31 4.73
N ALA A 351 -20.04 4.78 5.83
CA ALA A 351 -19.26 4.03 6.82
C ALA A 351 -18.59 2.79 6.20
N ILE A 352 -19.30 2.06 5.32
CA ILE A 352 -18.74 0.88 4.63
C ILE A 352 -17.65 1.30 3.64
N SER A 353 -17.90 2.34 2.85
CA SER A 353 -16.94 2.90 1.88
C SER A 353 -15.66 3.36 2.58
N GLN A 354 -15.79 4.18 3.64
CA GLN A 354 -14.69 4.69 4.44
C GLN A 354 -13.85 3.56 5.05
N TYR A 355 -14.50 2.51 5.58
CA TYR A 355 -13.78 1.34 6.08
C TYR A 355 -12.94 0.67 4.97
N ARG A 356 -13.52 0.44 3.79
CA ARG A 356 -12.83 -0.21 2.67
C ARG A 356 -11.68 0.62 2.14
N ASP A 357 -11.86 1.93 1.96
CA ASP A 357 -10.81 2.84 1.50
C ASP A 357 -9.69 2.95 2.55
N GLY A 358 -10.05 2.99 3.83
CA GLY A 358 -9.09 2.91 4.94
C GLY A 358 -8.24 1.64 4.92
N ARG A 359 -8.84 0.48 4.59
CA ARG A 359 -8.12 -0.80 4.43
C ARG A 359 -7.17 -0.78 3.23
N ARG A 360 -7.61 -0.26 2.06
CA ARG A 360 -6.76 -0.09 0.88
C ARG A 360 -5.55 0.80 1.19
N ALA A 361 -5.80 1.97 1.82
CA ALA A 361 -4.74 2.87 2.24
C ALA A 361 -3.78 2.24 3.26
N ALA A 362 -4.29 1.41 4.18
CA ALA A 362 -3.46 0.70 5.14
C ALA A 362 -2.50 -0.30 4.47
N ILE A 363 -2.94 -1.02 3.44
CA ILE A 363 -2.10 -1.93 2.63
C ILE A 363 -1.00 -1.13 1.92
N LEU A 364 -1.34 0.00 1.29
CA LEU A 364 -0.35 0.88 0.64
C LEU A 364 0.67 1.45 1.62
N ARG A 365 0.24 1.89 2.81
CA ARG A 365 1.17 2.34 3.86
C ARG A 365 2.06 1.21 4.35
N ALA A 366 1.55 -0.02 4.45
CA ALA A 366 2.35 -1.19 4.80
C ALA A 366 3.43 -1.47 3.75
N ARG A 367 3.08 -1.44 2.46
CA ARG A 367 4.04 -1.54 1.35
C ARG A 367 5.10 -0.44 1.43
N GLY A 368 4.70 0.81 1.61
CA GLY A 368 5.63 1.94 1.72
C GLY A 368 6.55 1.88 2.94
N ARG A 369 6.11 1.29 4.06
CA ARG A 369 6.99 1.02 5.22
C ARG A 369 7.98 -0.10 4.94
N LEU A 370 7.53 -1.20 4.32
CA LEU A 370 8.42 -2.31 3.95
C LEU A 370 9.51 -1.86 2.97
N LEU A 371 9.15 -1.11 1.92
CA LEU A 371 10.12 -0.60 0.95
C LEU A 371 11.18 0.31 1.59
N ARG A 372 10.80 1.17 2.55
CA ARG A 372 11.75 1.97 3.32
C ARG A 372 12.65 1.11 4.21
N THR A 373 12.10 0.08 4.83
CA THR A 373 12.87 -0.85 5.66
C THR A 373 13.91 -1.57 4.81
N ILE A 374 13.52 -2.09 3.64
CA ILE A 374 14.44 -2.72 2.66
C ILE A 374 15.59 -1.78 2.30
N LEU A 375 15.29 -0.51 1.99
CA LEU A 375 16.31 0.46 1.64
C LEU A 375 17.32 0.66 2.77
N VAL A 376 16.85 0.88 4.00
CA VAL A 376 17.71 1.10 5.17
C VAL A 376 18.56 -0.14 5.49
N THR A 377 17.94 -1.32 5.52
CA THR A 377 18.67 -2.58 5.79
C THR A 377 19.65 -2.93 4.68
N GLY A 378 19.31 -2.61 3.42
CA GLY A 378 20.20 -2.79 2.28
C GLY A 378 21.42 -1.88 2.37
N ILE A 379 21.23 -0.59 2.66
CA ILE A 379 22.35 0.34 2.86
C ILE A 379 23.26 -0.12 4.00
N ALA A 380 22.69 -0.60 5.11
CA ALA A 380 23.47 -1.14 6.22
C ALA A 380 24.28 -2.39 5.81
N ALA A 381 23.68 -3.29 5.04
CA ALA A 381 24.36 -4.47 4.49
C ALA A 381 25.50 -4.08 3.52
N ASP A 382 25.27 -3.07 2.67
CA ASP A 382 26.29 -2.53 1.78
C ASP A 382 27.44 -1.94 2.59
N VAL A 383 27.19 -1.13 3.62
CA VAL A 383 28.28 -0.59 4.48
C VAL A 383 29.15 -1.72 5.04
N LEU A 384 28.55 -2.82 5.49
CA LEU A 384 29.30 -4.00 5.95
C LEU A 384 30.11 -4.65 4.82
N LEU A 385 29.52 -4.81 3.64
CA LEU A 385 30.22 -5.35 2.46
C LEU A 385 31.40 -4.45 2.04
N GLY A 386 31.21 -3.13 2.07
CA GLY A 386 32.24 -2.14 1.79
C GLY A 386 33.41 -2.25 2.79
N LEU A 387 33.12 -2.42 4.08
CA LEU A 387 34.15 -2.65 5.10
C LEU A 387 34.94 -3.94 4.82
N VAL A 388 34.28 -5.03 4.46
CA VAL A 388 34.95 -6.30 4.11
C VAL A 388 35.89 -6.14 2.91
N ILE A 389 35.50 -5.34 1.93
CA ILE A 389 36.34 -5.04 0.75
C ILE A 389 37.52 -4.13 1.13
N LEU A 390 37.32 -3.16 2.02
CA LEU A 390 38.40 -2.29 2.51
C LEU A 390 39.46 -3.06 3.30
N GLU A 391 39.05 -4.10 4.04
CA GLU A 391 39.94 -5.03 4.74
C GLU A 391 40.68 -6.01 3.80
N GLN A 392 40.47 -5.90 2.48
CA GLN A 392 41.15 -6.72 1.45
C GLN A 392 41.03 -8.24 1.69
N VAL A 393 39.85 -8.68 2.15
CA VAL A 393 39.57 -10.11 2.40
C VAL A 393 39.78 -10.93 1.12
N ALA A 394 40.44 -12.08 1.24
CA ALA A 394 40.73 -12.93 0.10
C ALA A 394 39.47 -13.24 -0.75
N GLN A 395 39.57 -13.07 -2.07
CA GLN A 395 38.48 -13.31 -3.03
C GLN A 395 37.69 -14.62 -2.82
N PRO A 396 38.30 -15.80 -2.54
CA PRO A 396 37.53 -17.03 -2.33
C PRO A 396 36.66 -17.00 -1.06
N VAL A 397 37.07 -16.26 -0.02
CA VAL A 397 36.31 -16.09 1.23
C VAL A 397 35.04 -15.29 0.94
N LEU A 398 35.19 -14.17 0.20
CA LEU A 398 34.05 -13.33 -0.18
C LEU A 398 33.09 -14.04 -1.13
N ALA A 399 33.61 -14.80 -2.10
CA ALA A 399 32.79 -15.61 -3.01
C ALA A 399 31.96 -16.66 -2.25
N THR A 400 32.54 -17.30 -1.24
CA THR A 400 31.84 -18.28 -0.40
C THR A 400 30.78 -17.62 0.48
N ALA A 401 31.08 -16.46 1.06
CA ALA A 401 30.10 -15.67 1.82
C ALA A 401 28.91 -15.24 0.94
N ALA A 402 29.16 -14.80 -0.31
CA ALA A 402 28.12 -14.48 -1.27
C ALA A 402 27.26 -15.72 -1.63
N ALA A 403 27.88 -16.90 -1.77
CA ALA A 403 27.16 -18.15 -1.98
C ALA A 403 26.23 -18.48 -0.78
N PHE A 404 26.70 -18.31 0.46
CA PHE A 404 25.88 -18.52 1.66
C PHE A 404 24.71 -17.53 1.74
N PHE A 405 24.94 -16.26 1.37
CA PHE A 405 23.88 -15.26 1.26
C PHE A 405 22.80 -15.69 0.26
N LEU A 406 23.21 -16.13 -0.94
CA LEU A 406 22.28 -16.57 -1.97
C LEU A 406 21.49 -17.82 -1.54
N VAL A 407 22.14 -18.80 -0.93
CA VAL A 407 21.47 -20.02 -0.46
C VAL A 407 20.45 -19.68 0.64
N GLY A 408 20.84 -18.91 1.66
CA GLY A 408 19.93 -18.48 2.71
C GLY A 408 18.74 -17.68 2.16
N GLY A 409 19.02 -16.75 1.25
CA GLY A 409 18.01 -15.94 0.58
C GLY A 409 17.04 -16.74 -0.27
N VAL A 410 17.53 -17.68 -1.10
CA VAL A 410 16.71 -18.54 -1.96
C VAL A 410 15.81 -19.45 -1.14
N VAL A 411 16.33 -20.05 -0.06
CA VAL A 411 15.53 -20.91 0.83
C VAL A 411 14.42 -20.10 1.53
N GLY A 412 14.74 -18.90 2.01
CA GLY A 412 13.73 -17.99 2.57
C GLY A 412 12.67 -17.57 1.53
N LEU A 413 13.09 -17.31 0.29
CA LEU A 413 12.17 -16.98 -0.81
C LEU A 413 11.22 -18.15 -1.12
N PHE A 414 11.72 -19.38 -1.20
CA PHE A 414 10.88 -20.57 -1.39
C PHE A 414 9.86 -20.74 -0.26
N ASN A 415 10.27 -20.53 0.99
CA ASN A 415 9.34 -20.55 2.13
C ASN A 415 8.23 -19.50 1.96
N ARG A 416 8.60 -18.28 1.56
CA ARG A 416 7.65 -17.18 1.32
C ARG A 416 6.67 -17.49 0.20
N LEU A 417 7.14 -18.05 -0.92
CA LEU A 417 6.29 -18.47 -2.05
C LEU A 417 5.33 -19.59 -1.65
N ARG A 418 5.81 -20.56 -0.85
CA ARG A 418 4.98 -21.66 -0.33
C ARG A 418 3.87 -21.12 0.58
N LEU A 419 4.21 -20.27 1.55
CA LEU A 419 3.21 -19.68 2.45
C LEU A 419 2.13 -18.89 1.69
N GLU A 420 2.52 -18.21 0.62
CA GLU A 420 1.56 -17.51 -0.23
C GLU A 420 0.66 -18.48 -1.01
N ALA A 421 1.23 -19.57 -1.56
CA ALA A 421 0.46 -20.60 -2.23
C ALA A 421 -0.56 -21.28 -1.28
N ASP A 422 -0.19 -21.49 -0.02
CA ASP A 422 -1.06 -22.06 1.02
C ASP A 422 -2.15 -21.09 1.49
N SER A 423 -1.98 -19.78 1.27
CA SER A 423 -2.92 -18.73 1.72
C SER A 423 -4.20 -18.62 0.88
N GLY A 424 -4.30 -19.41 -0.21
CA GLY A 424 -5.45 -19.41 -1.12
C GLY A 424 -5.50 -18.19 -2.06
N VAL A 425 -6.34 -18.26 -3.09
CA VAL A 425 -6.53 -17.15 -4.04
C VAL A 425 -7.27 -16.01 -3.32
N SER A 426 -6.55 -14.95 -2.96
CA SER A 426 -7.16 -13.74 -2.45
C SER A 426 -7.93 -13.04 -3.58
N THR A 427 -9.22 -12.78 -3.38
CA THR A 427 -10.03 -11.98 -4.31
C THR A 427 -9.72 -10.49 -4.24
N THR A 428 -8.92 -10.08 -3.24
CA THR A 428 -8.53 -8.70 -2.99
C THR A 428 -7.11 -8.46 -3.48
N GLN A 429 -6.91 -7.39 -4.24
CA GLN A 429 -5.62 -7.05 -4.80
C GLN A 429 -4.61 -6.63 -3.71
N ASP A 430 -3.40 -7.18 -3.77
CA ASP A 430 -2.35 -6.95 -2.77
C ASP A 430 -1.50 -5.69 -3.03
N TYR A 431 -1.84 -4.89 -4.06
CA TYR A 431 -1.19 -3.60 -4.36
C TYR A 431 0.35 -3.63 -4.44
N GLY A 432 0.94 -4.77 -4.84
CA GLY A 432 2.40 -4.98 -4.90
C GLY A 432 3.07 -5.19 -3.53
N LEU A 433 2.29 -5.45 -2.48
CA LEU A 433 2.80 -5.79 -1.15
C LEU A 433 3.56 -7.12 -1.16
N PHE A 434 3.09 -8.09 -1.95
CA PHE A 434 3.76 -9.38 -2.14
C PHE A 434 5.18 -9.20 -2.68
N ASP A 435 5.37 -8.45 -3.76
CA ASP A 435 6.69 -8.17 -4.33
C ASP A 435 7.64 -7.51 -3.32
N ALA A 436 7.12 -6.57 -2.52
CA ALA A 436 7.89 -5.93 -1.46
C ALA A 436 8.30 -6.94 -0.37
N ARG A 437 7.44 -7.89 -0.03
CA ARG A 437 7.76 -8.97 0.92
C ARG A 437 8.80 -9.93 0.35
N LEU A 438 8.73 -10.28 -0.94
CA LEU A 438 9.74 -11.14 -1.58
C LEU A 438 11.14 -10.52 -1.47
N LEU A 439 11.28 -9.24 -1.82
CA LEU A 439 12.57 -8.54 -1.72
C LEU A 439 13.06 -8.44 -0.27
N HIS A 440 12.15 -8.17 0.67
CA HIS A 440 12.51 -8.05 2.09
C HIS A 440 12.94 -9.38 2.69
N THR A 441 12.20 -10.46 2.43
CA THR A 441 12.54 -11.81 2.89
C THR A 441 13.86 -12.26 2.28
N LEU A 442 14.08 -12.05 0.97
CA LEU A 442 15.34 -12.40 0.33
C LEU A 442 16.55 -11.75 1.03
N LEU A 443 16.45 -10.46 1.34
CA LEU A 443 17.53 -9.73 2.00
C LEU A 443 17.77 -10.21 3.44
N ILE A 444 16.71 -10.33 4.25
CA ILE A 444 16.85 -10.76 5.65
C ILE A 444 17.32 -12.22 5.74
N SER A 445 16.76 -13.12 4.93
CA SER A 445 17.15 -14.52 4.92
C SER A 445 18.57 -14.72 4.40
N GLY A 446 19.01 -13.94 3.42
CA GLY A 446 20.40 -13.97 2.96
C GLY A 446 21.38 -13.51 4.05
N LEU A 447 21.08 -12.39 4.71
CA LEU A 447 21.89 -11.89 5.85
C LEU A 447 21.90 -12.90 7.01
N ALA A 448 20.75 -13.50 7.33
CA ALA A 448 20.65 -14.54 8.35
C ALA A 448 21.48 -15.78 7.97
N GLY A 449 21.53 -16.16 6.70
CA GLY A 449 22.36 -17.25 6.22
C GLY A 449 23.86 -17.02 6.49
N VAL A 450 24.38 -15.84 6.10
CA VAL A 450 25.80 -15.49 6.34
C VAL A 450 26.10 -15.36 7.84
N GLY A 451 25.24 -14.65 8.57
CA GLY A 451 25.40 -14.46 10.01
C GLY A 451 25.30 -15.77 10.80
N GLY A 452 24.40 -16.67 10.40
CA GLY A 452 24.21 -17.98 11.02
C GLY A 452 25.42 -18.90 10.86
N VAL A 453 26.06 -18.90 9.69
CA VAL A 453 27.30 -19.66 9.46
C VAL A 453 28.44 -19.14 10.35
N TYR A 454 28.56 -17.81 10.46
CA TYR A 454 29.56 -17.19 11.33
C TYR A 454 29.29 -17.47 12.83
N LEU A 455 28.04 -17.35 13.28
CA LEU A 455 27.70 -17.60 14.68
C LEU A 455 27.91 -19.07 15.05
N LEU A 456 27.59 -20.02 14.17
CA LEU A 456 27.78 -21.44 14.44
C LEU A 456 29.27 -21.82 14.52
N SER A 457 30.11 -21.23 13.65
CA SER A 457 31.55 -21.47 13.72
C SER A 457 32.20 -20.79 14.93
N ALA A 458 31.66 -19.66 15.39
CA ALA A 458 32.11 -18.97 16.61
C ALA A 458 31.56 -19.60 17.92
N ALA A 459 30.52 -20.44 17.85
CA ALA A 459 29.83 -21.03 19.01
C ALA A 459 30.75 -21.78 20.00
N PRO A 460 31.77 -22.56 19.56
CA PRO A 460 32.71 -23.19 20.48
C PRO A 460 33.46 -22.18 21.37
N GLY A 461 33.73 -20.97 20.85
CA GLY A 461 34.36 -19.88 21.60
C GLY A 461 33.38 -19.15 22.55
N ALA A 462 32.08 -19.15 22.25
CA ALA A 462 31.06 -18.54 23.11
C ALA A 462 30.78 -19.36 24.38
N GLY A 463 30.82 -20.70 24.29
CA GLY A 463 30.71 -21.60 25.45
C GLY A 463 31.87 -21.43 26.44
N ALA A 464 33.06 -21.09 25.95
CA ALA A 464 34.24 -20.77 26.75
C ALA A 464 34.12 -19.44 27.53
N VAL A 465 33.33 -18.47 27.05
CA VAL A 465 33.11 -17.19 27.74
C VAL A 465 32.10 -17.32 28.89
N LEU A 466 31.14 -18.23 28.77
CA LEU A 466 30.11 -18.50 29.79
C LEU A 466 30.56 -19.54 30.84
N GLY A 467 31.62 -20.29 30.57
CA GLY A 467 32.27 -21.20 31.52
C GLY A 467 33.38 -20.49 32.29
N SER A 468 33.40 -20.61 33.61
CA SER A 468 34.37 -19.99 34.54
C SER A 468 35.77 -20.61 34.50
N GLN A 469 36.31 -20.85 33.32
CA GLN A 469 37.74 -21.09 33.09
C GLN A 469 38.10 -20.17 31.94
N ALA A 470 38.97 -19.19 32.14
CA ALA A 470 39.40 -18.32 31.04
C ALA A 470 40.25 -19.11 30.04
N PRO A 471 39.79 -19.35 28.80
CA PRO A 471 40.70 -19.69 27.72
C PRO A 471 40.83 -18.42 26.87
N THR A 472 41.95 -18.28 26.18
CA THR A 472 42.06 -17.31 25.09
C THR A 472 40.91 -17.57 24.11
N VAL A 473 39.98 -16.61 23.99
CA VAL A 473 38.87 -16.67 23.02
C VAL A 473 39.48 -16.57 21.62
N SER A 474 39.85 -17.71 21.05
CA SER A 474 40.32 -17.79 19.67
C SER A 474 39.10 -17.86 18.77
N LEU A 475 38.65 -16.71 18.26
CA LEU A 475 37.68 -16.69 17.17
C LEU A 475 38.31 -17.34 15.93
N PRO A 476 37.62 -18.25 15.23
CA PRO A 476 38.16 -18.86 14.03
C PRO A 476 38.37 -17.79 12.95
N PRO A 477 39.48 -17.83 12.20
CA PRO A 477 39.73 -16.88 11.13
C PRO A 477 38.66 -17.04 10.04
N LEU A 478 38.28 -15.92 9.41
CA LEU A 478 37.25 -15.88 8.35
C LEU A 478 37.56 -16.85 7.20
N SER A 479 38.84 -17.10 6.93
CA SER A 479 39.31 -18.05 5.92
C SER A 479 38.96 -19.51 6.21
N GLU A 480 38.77 -19.89 7.47
CA GLU A 480 38.32 -21.24 7.84
C GLU A 480 36.79 -21.34 7.83
N VAL A 481 36.11 -20.27 8.28
CA VAL A 481 34.65 -20.19 8.33
C VAL A 481 34.03 -20.22 6.92
N PHE A 482 34.58 -19.42 6.01
CA PHE A 482 34.10 -19.25 4.64
C PHE A 482 34.98 -19.99 3.62
N ASN A 483 35.32 -21.24 3.93
CA ASN A 483 35.94 -22.15 2.98
C ASN A 483 35.06 -23.39 2.80
N PRO A 484 34.56 -23.67 1.59
CA PRO A 484 33.66 -24.81 1.35
C PRO A 484 34.34 -26.17 1.55
N ALA A 485 35.68 -26.24 1.47
CA ALA A 485 36.42 -27.47 1.73
C ALA A 485 36.46 -27.82 3.23
N THR A 486 36.66 -26.80 4.08
CA THR A 486 36.77 -26.92 5.54
C THR A 486 35.39 -26.97 6.19
N ASN A 487 34.47 -26.09 5.77
CA ASN A 487 33.13 -25.95 6.32
C ASN A 487 32.06 -26.49 5.34
N ARG A 488 32.06 -27.81 5.14
CA ARG A 488 31.12 -28.48 4.22
C ARG A 488 29.65 -28.31 4.62
N LEU A 489 29.39 -28.12 5.91
CA LEU A 489 28.04 -27.89 6.45
C LEU A 489 27.59 -26.43 6.31
N GLY A 490 28.47 -25.50 5.95
CA GLY A 490 28.16 -24.07 5.86
C GLY A 490 26.96 -23.75 4.97
N LEU A 491 26.80 -24.44 3.82
CA LEU A 491 25.65 -24.26 2.94
C LEU A 491 24.33 -24.70 3.61
N LEU A 492 24.35 -25.82 4.34
CA LEU A 492 23.18 -26.35 5.04
C LEU A 492 22.81 -25.42 6.20
N VAL A 493 23.80 -24.94 6.94
CA VAL A 493 23.61 -23.98 8.03
C VAL A 493 23.02 -22.67 7.48
N ALA A 494 23.56 -22.15 6.37
CA ALA A 494 23.01 -20.97 5.71
C ALA A 494 21.54 -21.17 5.28
N ALA A 495 21.20 -22.35 4.75
CA ALA A 495 19.81 -22.70 4.41
C ALA A 495 18.89 -22.73 5.63
N VAL A 496 19.29 -23.37 6.73
CA VAL A 496 18.50 -23.44 7.97
C VAL A 496 18.31 -22.05 8.58
N PHE A 497 19.37 -21.26 8.66
CA PHE A 497 19.28 -19.89 9.16
C PHE A 497 18.48 -18.97 8.22
N GLY A 498 18.52 -19.21 6.90
CA GLY A 498 17.67 -18.50 5.93
C GLY A 498 16.17 -18.71 6.15
N LEU A 499 15.76 -19.83 6.73
CA LEU A 499 14.36 -20.14 7.06
C LEU A 499 13.92 -19.56 8.43
N THR A 500 14.88 -19.19 9.27
CA THR A 500 14.67 -18.77 10.66
C THR A 500 13.94 -17.44 10.85
N PRO A 501 14.13 -16.39 10.00
CA PRO A 501 13.47 -15.09 10.20
C PRO A 501 11.95 -15.19 10.32
N ASP A 502 11.29 -15.96 9.45
CA ASP A 502 9.83 -16.10 9.48
C ASP A 502 9.34 -16.80 10.76
N LEU A 503 10.11 -17.77 11.29
CA LEU A 503 9.77 -18.51 12.50
C LEU A 503 9.88 -17.64 13.76
N ILE A 504 10.95 -16.84 13.86
CA ILE A 504 11.18 -15.96 15.02
C ILE A 504 10.19 -14.78 14.98
N ILE A 505 10.03 -14.14 13.82
CA ILE A 505 9.11 -13.00 13.65
C ILE A 505 7.67 -13.44 13.90
N GLY A 506 7.29 -14.65 13.44
CA GLY A 506 5.98 -15.23 13.72
C GLY A 506 5.68 -15.34 15.22
N LYS A 507 6.64 -15.87 16.00
CA LYS A 507 6.50 -16.01 17.46
C LYS A 507 6.45 -14.66 18.18
N LEU A 508 7.32 -13.71 17.84
CA LEU A 508 7.34 -12.37 18.44
C LEU A 508 6.06 -11.59 18.14
N ARG A 509 5.52 -11.74 16.93
CA ARG A 509 4.25 -11.12 16.56
C ARG A 509 3.08 -11.68 17.35
N GLN A 510 3.03 -13.00 17.51
CA GLN A 510 2.01 -13.65 18.35
C GLN A 510 2.06 -13.15 19.80
N GLN A 511 3.25 -13.02 20.39
CA GLN A 511 3.42 -12.48 21.75
C GLN A 511 3.02 -11.01 21.84
N THR A 512 3.36 -10.20 20.84
CA THR A 512 3.00 -8.77 20.81
C THR A 512 1.49 -8.58 20.62
N ASP A 513 0.86 -9.39 19.78
CA ASP A 513 -0.58 -9.33 19.53
C ASP A 513 -1.37 -9.80 20.77
N ALA A 514 -0.87 -10.82 21.50
CA ALA A 514 -1.41 -11.19 22.80
C ALA A 514 -1.31 -10.03 23.82
N LEU A 515 -0.14 -9.38 23.93
CA LEU A 515 0.03 -8.22 24.81
C LEU A 515 -0.87 -7.03 24.43
N LYS A 516 -1.08 -6.79 23.13
CA LYS A 516 -2.03 -5.76 22.67
C LYS A 516 -3.47 -6.13 22.98
N GLN A 517 -3.82 -7.41 22.88
CA GLN A 517 -5.14 -7.91 23.24
C GLN A 517 -5.39 -7.76 24.75
N ASP A 518 -4.40 -8.04 25.59
CA ASP A 518 -4.45 -7.83 27.03
C ASP A 518 -4.58 -6.34 27.39
N LEU A 519 -3.86 -5.45 26.68
CA LEU A 519 -3.98 -4.00 26.86
C LEU A 519 -5.35 -3.45 26.40
N SER A 520 -5.85 -3.90 25.25
CA SER A 520 -7.15 -3.46 24.73
C SER A 520 -8.36 -4.04 25.47
N SER A 521 -8.21 -5.21 26.10
CA SER A 521 -9.23 -5.76 26.99
C SER A 521 -9.18 -5.14 28.40
N SER A 522 -8.05 -4.53 28.79
CA SER A 522 -7.92 -3.80 30.05
C SER A 522 -8.25 -2.30 29.95
N GLU A 523 -8.31 -1.73 28.75
CA GLU A 523 -9.01 -0.46 28.48
C GLU A 523 -10.54 -0.67 28.57
N ALA A 524 -11.05 -0.77 29.80
CA ALA A 524 -12.44 -1.08 30.12
C ALA A 524 -13.45 -0.08 29.52
N ALA A 525 -14.54 -0.63 28.96
CA ALA A 525 -15.96 -0.36 29.25
C ALA A 525 -16.37 1.01 29.87
N SER A 526 -15.75 2.10 29.47
CA SER A 526 -16.08 3.45 29.93
C SER A 526 -17.03 4.12 28.95
N GLN A 527 -18.26 3.60 28.86
CA GLN A 527 -19.48 4.34 28.50
C GLN A 527 -20.68 3.37 28.52
N ALA A 528 -21.08 2.97 29.72
CA ALA A 528 -22.48 2.63 29.97
C ALA A 528 -23.11 3.85 30.65
N PRO A 529 -24.14 4.50 30.08
CA PRO A 529 -24.81 5.59 30.76
C PRO A 529 -25.48 5.02 32.02
N ARG A 530 -25.10 5.56 33.19
CA ARG A 530 -25.88 5.35 34.41
C ARG A 530 -27.32 5.78 34.12
N LYS A 531 -28.23 4.80 34.13
CA LYS A 531 -29.68 5.04 34.26
C LYS A 531 -29.89 6.07 35.38
N GLY A 532 -30.66 7.10 35.07
CA GLY A 532 -31.05 8.12 36.03
C GLY A 532 -31.67 7.49 37.27
N SER A 533 -31.21 7.95 38.43
CA SER A 533 -31.99 7.96 39.66
C SER A 533 -32.47 9.39 39.85
N ASP A 534 -33.62 9.70 39.26
CA ASP A 534 -34.44 10.83 39.71
C ASP A 534 -35.19 10.43 40.98
N GLY A 535 -35.22 11.37 41.93
CA GLY A 535 -36.30 11.53 42.90
C GLY A 535 -36.16 10.80 44.23
N SER A 536 -35.87 11.54 45.31
CA SER A 536 -36.93 12.09 46.18
C SER A 536 -36.35 12.52 47.53
N THR A 537 -36.65 13.77 47.92
CA THR A 537 -36.70 14.35 49.29
C THR A 537 -35.47 14.30 50.17
#